data_AF-A0A6G1R5T1-F1
#
_entry.id   AF-A0A6G1R5T1-F1
#
_cell.length_a   1.000
_cell.length_b   1.000
_cell.length_c   1.000
_cell.angle_alpha   90.00
_cell.angle_beta   90.00
_cell.angle_gamma   90.00
#
_symmetry.space_group_name_H-M   'P 1'
#
loop_
_entity.id
_entity.type
_entity.pdbx_description
1 polymer ?
#
loop_
_entity_poly.entity_id
_entity_poly.type
_entity_poly.pdbx_seq_one_letter_code
_entity_poly.pdbx_strand_id
1 'polypeptide(L)'
;QIQPEQFLSELRRNYRGDEGAEVFSTAWNTLMVTFSCCGVLGPEDFGNGSRFQELHPETPWPRACCVRDGLLQAGELLDWERCQERSPGYIHEQGCFATFGRTLHKYISVPGTCSLAVLGIEIFAMFFAFCLYYNFD
;
A
#
# COMPACT_ATOMS: atom_id res chain seq x y z
N GLN A 1 -15.95 -4.22 -11.80
CA GLN A 1 -15.35 -5.14 -10.81
C GLN A 1 -13.84 -5.03 -10.96
N ILE A 2 -13.12 -4.68 -9.90
CA ILE A 2 -11.67 -4.45 -9.95
C ILE A 2 -11.01 -5.84 -10.04
N GLN A 3 -10.27 -6.12 -11.12
CA GLN A 3 -9.64 -7.41 -11.35
C GLN A 3 -8.16 -7.38 -10.94
N PRO A 4 -7.68 -8.33 -10.10
CA PRO A 4 -6.29 -8.35 -9.63
C PRO A 4 -5.28 -8.62 -10.76
N GLU A 5 -5.71 -9.27 -11.84
CA GLU A 5 -4.85 -9.66 -12.97
C GLU A 5 -4.21 -8.45 -13.67
N GLN A 6 -4.93 -7.34 -13.79
CA GLN A 6 -4.40 -6.13 -14.41
C GLN A 6 -3.26 -5.55 -13.57
N PHE A 7 -3.46 -5.45 -12.25
CA PHE A 7 -2.41 -5.00 -11.32
C PHE A 7 -1.22 -5.94 -11.31
N LEU A 8 -1.45 -7.25 -11.38
CA LEU A 8 -0.39 -8.25 -11.44
C LEU A 8 0.48 -8.06 -12.69
N SER A 9 -0.15 -7.87 -13.85
CA SER A 9 0.57 -7.63 -15.10
C SER A 9 1.43 -6.36 -15.07
N GLU A 10 0.88 -5.26 -14.52
CA GLU A 10 1.61 -4.00 -14.37
C GLU A 10 2.74 -4.09 -13.35
N LEU A 11 2.52 -4.78 -12.21
CA LEU A 11 3.56 -5.03 -11.23
C LEU A 11 4.72 -5.79 -11.87
N ARG A 12 4.43 -6.91 -12.55
CA ARG A 12 5.45 -7.74 -13.19
C ARG A 12 6.25 -6.99 -14.26
N ARG A 13 5.61 -6.07 -14.98
CA ARG A 13 6.25 -5.34 -16.09
C ARG A 13 7.04 -4.12 -15.64
N ASN A 14 6.60 -3.42 -14.60
CA ASN A 14 7.13 -2.10 -14.25
C ASN A 14 7.91 -2.07 -12.94
N TYR A 15 7.70 -3.04 -12.04
CA TYR A 15 8.41 -3.08 -10.78
C TYR A 15 9.88 -3.49 -11.01
N ARG A 16 10.81 -2.66 -10.52
CA ARG A 16 12.25 -2.86 -10.72
C ARG A 16 13.01 -3.29 -9.47
N GLY A 17 12.41 -3.18 -8.28
CA GLY A 17 13.05 -3.54 -7.01
C GLY A 17 13.18 -2.38 -6.04
N ASP A 18 13.80 -2.64 -4.88
CA ASP A 18 13.96 -1.67 -3.79
C ASP A 18 14.81 -0.45 -4.19
N GLU A 19 15.76 -0.65 -5.09
CA GLU A 19 16.72 0.37 -5.54
C GLU A 19 16.22 1.14 -6.77
N GLY A 20 15.05 0.77 -7.29
CA GLY A 20 14.42 1.48 -8.40
C GLY A 20 13.99 2.88 -7.97
N ALA A 21 14.65 3.92 -8.49
CA ALA A 21 14.28 5.32 -8.24
C ALA A 21 12.92 5.72 -8.87
N GLU A 22 12.29 4.83 -9.63
CA GLU A 22 10.98 5.06 -10.23
C GLU A 22 9.89 5.09 -9.16
N VAL A 23 9.03 6.12 -9.24
CA VAL A 23 7.90 6.32 -8.33
C VAL A 23 7.03 5.07 -8.20
N PHE A 24 6.90 4.27 -9.27
CA PHE A 24 6.15 3.02 -9.26
C PHE A 24 6.71 2.00 -8.26
N SER A 25 8.03 1.77 -8.26
CA SER A 25 8.66 0.80 -7.35
C SER A 25 8.61 1.30 -5.91
N THR A 26 8.89 2.60 -5.69
CA THR A 26 8.78 3.22 -4.37
C THR A 26 7.37 3.17 -3.79
N ALA A 27 6.35 3.42 -4.61
CA ALA A 27 4.96 3.35 -4.19
C ALA A 27 4.56 1.93 -3.79
N TRP A 28 4.95 0.92 -4.58
CA TRP A 28 4.72 -0.48 -4.23
C TRP A 28 5.45 -0.90 -2.97
N ASN A 29 6.71 -0.47 -2.78
CA ASN A 29 7.45 -0.74 -1.54
C ASN A 29 6.74 -0.17 -0.33
N THR A 30 6.30 1.08 -0.43
CA THR A 30 5.54 1.76 0.63
C THR A 30 4.25 1.01 0.92
N LEU A 31 3.52 0.59 -0.11
CA LEU A 31 2.28 -0.19 0.04
C LEU A 31 2.52 -1.52 0.77
N MET A 32 3.50 -2.30 0.32
CA MET A 32 3.85 -3.61 0.88
C MET A 32 4.22 -3.51 2.36
N VAL A 33 5.06 -2.52 2.70
CA VAL A 33 5.48 -2.25 4.08
C VAL A 33 4.30 -1.77 4.94
N THR A 34 3.52 -0.79 4.46
CA THR A 34 2.43 -0.18 5.23
C THR A 34 1.31 -1.18 5.55
N PHE A 35 0.98 -2.04 4.60
CA PHE A 35 -0.11 -3.00 4.74
C PHE A 35 0.36 -4.41 5.14
N SER A 36 1.66 -4.61 5.38
CA SER A 36 2.23 -5.93 5.70
C SER A 36 1.79 -7.03 4.73
N CYS A 37 1.99 -6.75 3.45
CA CYS A 37 1.62 -7.60 2.34
C CYS A 37 2.76 -7.66 1.32
N CYS A 38 2.72 -8.62 0.41
CA CYS A 38 3.73 -8.75 -0.64
C CYS A 38 3.05 -9.01 -2.00
N GLY A 39 3.46 -8.27 -3.03
CA GLY A 39 2.91 -8.41 -4.37
C GLY A 39 1.41 -8.08 -4.45
N VAL A 40 0.77 -8.45 -5.55
CA VAL A 40 -0.69 -8.31 -5.73
C VAL A 40 -1.41 -9.48 -5.06
N LEU A 41 -1.00 -10.70 -5.40
CA LEU A 41 -1.54 -11.96 -4.91
C LEU A 41 -0.60 -12.59 -3.86
N GLY A 42 0.71 -12.38 -3.98
CA GLY A 42 1.71 -12.87 -3.04
C GLY A 42 3.15 -12.66 -3.52
N PRO A 43 4.15 -13.20 -2.80
CA PRO A 43 5.57 -13.06 -3.14
C PRO A 43 5.95 -13.67 -4.50
N GLU A 44 5.23 -14.68 -4.96
CA GLU A 44 5.46 -15.35 -6.25
C GLU A 44 5.27 -14.42 -7.46
N ASP A 45 4.61 -13.29 -7.28
CA ASP A 45 4.37 -12.30 -8.35
C ASP A 45 5.69 -11.72 -8.88
N PHE A 46 6.71 -11.66 -8.03
CA PHE A 46 8.05 -11.21 -8.38
C PHE A 46 8.90 -12.29 -9.07
N GLY A 47 8.47 -13.56 -9.05
CA GLY A 47 9.12 -14.65 -9.77
C GLY A 47 8.61 -14.82 -11.21
N ASN A 48 9.21 -15.77 -11.94
CA ASN A 48 8.78 -16.27 -13.25
C ASN A 48 8.57 -15.18 -14.33
N GLY A 49 9.68 -14.56 -14.79
CA GLY A 49 9.65 -13.63 -15.92
C GLY A 49 9.11 -12.24 -15.60
N SER A 50 9.09 -11.87 -14.32
CA SER A 50 8.90 -10.48 -13.92
C SER A 50 10.17 -9.67 -14.26
N ARG A 51 10.00 -8.36 -14.49
CA ARG A 51 11.11 -7.44 -14.68
C ARG A 51 12.03 -7.35 -13.46
N PHE A 52 11.49 -7.58 -12.27
CA PHE A 52 12.28 -7.66 -11.05
C PHE A 52 13.24 -8.86 -11.09
N GLN A 53 12.76 -10.04 -11.47
CA GLN A 53 13.59 -11.25 -11.57
C GLN A 53 14.72 -11.08 -12.61
N GLU A 54 14.45 -10.37 -13.71
CA GLU A 54 15.45 -10.06 -14.73
C GLU A 54 16.57 -9.15 -14.21
N LEU A 55 16.21 -8.16 -13.39
CA LEU A 55 17.16 -7.19 -12.83
C LEU A 55 17.89 -7.73 -11.58
N HIS A 56 17.23 -8.57 -10.80
CA HIS A 56 17.70 -9.08 -9.52
C HIS A 56 17.56 -10.61 -9.44
N PRO A 57 18.31 -11.37 -10.25
CA PRO A 57 18.13 -12.83 -10.36
C PRO A 57 18.47 -13.60 -9.08
N GLU A 58 19.29 -13.02 -8.21
CA GLU A 58 19.73 -13.65 -6.95
C GLU A 58 18.70 -13.50 -5.81
N THR A 59 17.70 -12.63 -5.97
CA THR A 59 16.70 -12.36 -4.93
C THR A 59 15.30 -12.74 -5.40
N PRO A 60 14.56 -13.60 -4.68
CA PRO A 60 13.25 -14.10 -5.12
C PRO A 60 12.13 -13.05 -5.02
N TRP A 61 12.27 -12.07 -4.12
CA TRP A 61 11.32 -10.96 -3.90
C TRP A 61 12.05 -9.77 -3.29
N PRO A 62 11.47 -8.55 -3.33
CA PRO A 62 12.06 -7.36 -2.73
C PRO A 62 12.06 -7.39 -1.20
N ARG A 63 12.96 -6.61 -0.56
CA ARG A 63 13.05 -6.49 0.90
C ARG A 63 11.78 -5.89 1.52
N ALA A 64 11.02 -5.13 0.73
CA ALA A 64 9.71 -4.61 1.14
C ALA A 64 8.68 -5.71 1.52
N CYS A 65 8.88 -6.94 1.06
CA CYS A 65 8.02 -8.08 1.41
C CYS A 65 8.36 -8.73 2.77
N CYS A 66 9.51 -8.40 3.35
CA CYS A 66 9.96 -8.98 4.60
C CYS A 66 9.37 -8.24 5.81
N VAL A 67 9.22 -8.97 6.90
CA VAL A 67 8.73 -8.41 8.16
C VAL A 67 9.79 -7.47 8.75
N ARG A 68 9.33 -6.31 9.21
CA ARG A 68 10.16 -5.29 9.88
C ARG A 68 9.82 -5.23 11.36
N ASP A 69 10.83 -4.88 12.17
CA ASP A 69 10.61 -4.65 13.59
C ASP A 69 9.91 -3.29 13.81
N GLY A 70 9.13 -3.19 14.88
CA GLY A 70 8.47 -1.95 15.30
C GLY A 70 7.01 -1.75 14.87
N LEU A 71 6.29 -0.98 15.70
CA LEU A 71 4.84 -0.77 15.65
C LEU A 71 4.31 -0.08 14.37
N LEU A 72 5.19 0.55 13.58
CA LEU A 72 4.85 1.34 12.39
C LEU A 72 5.51 0.84 11.10
N GLN A 73 6.11 -0.37 11.11
CA GLN A 73 6.88 -0.94 9.99
C GLN A 73 7.96 0.01 9.40
N ALA A 74 8.38 1.03 10.16
CA ALA A 74 9.46 1.95 9.86
C ALA A 74 10.79 1.52 10.49
N GLY A 75 10.80 0.41 11.24
CA GLY A 75 12.01 -0.12 11.85
C GLY A 75 12.88 -0.91 10.88
N GLU A 76 13.99 -1.39 11.42
CA GLU A 76 14.96 -2.18 10.67
C GLU A 76 14.34 -3.51 10.23
N LEU A 77 14.87 -4.02 9.12
CA LEU A 77 14.52 -5.35 8.63
C LEU A 77 14.95 -6.37 9.70
N LEU A 78 14.04 -7.25 10.14
CA LEU A 78 14.34 -8.20 11.22
C LEU A 78 15.52 -9.11 10.86
N ASP A 79 15.42 -9.81 9.73
CA ASP A 79 16.45 -10.69 9.23
C ASP A 79 16.21 -10.94 7.73
N TRP A 80 17.12 -10.44 6.88
CA TRP A 80 17.02 -10.61 5.43
C TRP A 80 17.22 -12.07 5.01
N GLU A 81 18.17 -12.77 5.63
CA GLU A 81 18.57 -14.12 5.24
C GLU A 81 17.42 -15.10 5.50
N ARG A 82 16.82 -15.01 6.69
CA ARG A 82 15.62 -15.79 7.02
C ARG A 82 14.41 -15.45 6.15
N CYS A 83 14.27 -14.19 5.76
CA CYS A 83 13.22 -13.79 4.83
C CYS A 83 13.42 -14.42 3.45
N GLN A 84 14.66 -14.44 2.94
CA GLN A 84 15.01 -15.04 1.65
C GLN A 84 14.82 -16.56 1.65
N GLU A 85 15.08 -17.23 2.78
CA GLU A 85 14.76 -18.64 3.01
C GLU A 85 13.26 -18.93 3.18
N ARG A 86 12.40 -17.90 3.13
CA ARG A 86 10.96 -18.00 3.38
C ARG A 86 10.63 -18.58 4.76
N SER A 87 11.44 -18.26 5.76
CA SER A 87 11.20 -18.70 7.14
C SER A 87 9.87 -18.16 7.65
N PRO A 88 9.05 -18.99 8.31
CA PRO A 88 7.73 -18.57 8.80
C PRO A 88 7.88 -17.41 9.80
N GLY A 89 7.14 -16.33 9.58
CA GLY A 89 7.17 -15.13 10.41
C GLY A 89 8.18 -14.06 9.99
N TYR A 90 8.98 -14.29 8.94
CA TYR A 90 9.94 -13.32 8.41
C TYR A 90 9.53 -12.73 7.04
N ILE A 91 8.50 -13.28 6.40
CA ILE A 91 7.93 -12.82 5.12
C ILE A 91 6.41 -12.61 5.21
N HIS A 92 5.92 -11.60 4.49
CA HIS A 92 4.49 -11.39 4.28
C HIS A 92 3.97 -12.26 3.13
N GLU A 93 3.31 -13.37 3.44
CA GLU A 93 2.73 -14.30 2.44
C GLU A 93 1.43 -13.77 1.79
N GLN A 94 0.78 -12.77 2.39
CA GLN A 94 -0.51 -12.27 1.92
C GLN A 94 -0.34 -11.24 0.80
N GLY A 95 -1.10 -11.40 -0.29
CA GLY A 95 -1.18 -10.42 -1.37
C GLY A 95 -1.76 -9.06 -0.93
N CYS A 96 -1.24 -7.97 -1.49
CA CYS A 96 -1.71 -6.63 -1.14
C CYS A 96 -3.14 -6.35 -1.61
N PHE A 97 -3.61 -6.96 -2.70
CA PHE A 97 -4.97 -6.71 -3.19
C PHE A 97 -6.03 -7.13 -2.17
N ALA A 98 -5.94 -8.36 -1.65
CA ALA A 98 -6.86 -8.89 -0.65
C ALA A 98 -6.71 -8.20 0.72
N THR A 99 -5.48 -7.82 1.09
CA THR A 99 -5.19 -7.14 2.36
C THR A 99 -5.70 -5.71 2.36
N PHE A 100 -5.49 -4.98 1.27
CA PHE A 100 -6.02 -3.64 1.09
C PHE A 100 -7.55 -3.65 1.09
N GLY A 101 -8.19 -4.58 0.39
CA GLY A 101 -9.65 -4.73 0.40
C GLY A 101 -10.22 -4.95 1.80
N ARG A 102 -9.61 -5.83 2.61
CA ARG A 102 -10.01 -6.03 4.01
C ARG A 102 -9.80 -4.78 4.87
N THR A 103 -8.68 -4.08 4.66
CA THR A 103 -8.35 -2.88 5.42
C THR A 103 -9.33 -1.75 5.11
N LEU A 104 -9.65 -1.53 3.83
CA LEU A 104 -10.68 -0.59 3.41
C LEU A 104 -12.03 -0.95 4.04
N HIS A 105 -12.46 -2.21 3.95
CA HIS A 105 -13.74 -2.62 4.52
C HIS A 105 -13.81 -2.41 6.05
N LYS A 106 -12.68 -2.55 6.74
CA LYS A 106 -12.58 -2.31 8.19
C LYS A 106 -12.61 -0.83 8.55
N TYR A 107 -11.95 0.03 7.76
CA TYR A 107 -11.75 1.44 8.10
C TYR A 107 -12.59 2.42 7.28
N ILE A 108 -13.46 1.95 6.37
CA ILE A 108 -14.30 2.81 5.51
C ILE A 108 -15.17 3.81 6.28
N SER A 109 -15.52 3.48 7.52
CA SER A 109 -16.28 4.39 8.39
C SER A 109 -15.51 5.66 8.72
N VAL A 110 -14.19 5.61 8.87
CA VAL A 110 -13.36 6.76 9.28
C VAL A 110 -13.40 7.89 8.24
N PRO A 111 -13.02 7.68 6.96
CA PRO A 111 -13.12 8.74 5.96
C PRO A 111 -14.56 9.18 5.74
N GLY A 112 -15.54 8.28 5.89
CA GLY A 112 -16.97 8.62 5.84
C GLY A 112 -17.36 9.65 6.91
N THR A 113 -17.01 9.41 8.17
CA THR A 113 -17.26 10.34 9.27
C THR A 113 -16.50 11.66 9.09
N CYS A 114 -15.23 11.63 8.68
CA CYS A 114 -14.46 12.84 8.40
C CYS A 114 -15.13 13.68 7.30
N SER A 115 -15.59 13.04 6.22
CA SER A 115 -16.26 13.72 5.11
C SER A 115 -17.55 14.40 5.56
N LEU A 116 -18.36 13.73 6.39
CA LEU A 116 -19.59 14.30 6.92
C LEU A 116 -19.32 15.50 7.84
N ALA A 117 -18.25 15.46 8.64
CA ALA A 117 -17.85 16.58 9.49
C ALA A 117 -17.44 17.81 8.67
N VAL A 118 -16.65 17.60 7.60
CA VAL A 118 -16.26 18.67 6.67
C VAL A 118 -17.50 19.31 6.02
N LEU A 119 -18.43 18.49 5.52
CA LEU A 119 -19.69 18.99 4.95
C LEU A 119 -20.50 19.80 5.97
N GLY A 120 -20.53 19.40 7.24
CA GLY A 120 -21.19 20.15 8.31
C GLY A 120 -20.58 21.53 8.52
N ILE A 121 -19.24 21.62 8.52
CA ILE A 121 -18.51 22.90 8.64
C ILE A 121 -18.79 23.80 7.44
N GLU A 122 -18.81 23.23 6.23
CA GLU A 122 -19.11 23.98 5.00
C GLU A 122 -20.53 24.57 5.01
N ILE A 123 -21.53 23.77 5.40
CA ILE A 123 -22.92 24.23 5.52
C ILE A 123 -23.04 25.36 6.55
N PHE A 124 -22.35 25.22 7.69
CA PHE A 124 -22.33 26.25 8.72
C PHE A 124 -21.69 27.54 8.21
N ALA A 125 -20.54 27.47 7.54
CA ALA A 125 -19.87 28.62 6.96
C ALA A 125 -20.76 29.32 5.92
N MET A 126 -21.45 28.57 5.07
CA MET A 126 -22.40 29.10 4.10
C MET A 126 -23.56 29.85 4.79
N PHE A 127 -24.14 29.29 5.85
CA PHE A 127 -25.19 29.94 6.62
C PHE A 127 -24.72 31.27 7.23
N PHE A 128 -23.53 31.28 7.85
CA PHE A 128 -22.95 32.51 8.41
C PHE A 128 -22.71 33.57 7.35
N ALA A 129 -22.21 33.19 6.17
CA ALA A 129 -22.02 34.11 5.06
C ALA A 129 -23.35 34.75 4.61
N PHE A 130 -24.44 33.97 4.52
CA PHE A 130 -25.77 34.50 4.19
C PHE A 130 -26.29 35.47 5.27
N CYS A 131 -26.17 35.12 6.55
CA CYS A 131 -26.58 36.01 7.63
C CYS A 131 -25.80 37.32 7.65
N LEU A 132 -24.49 37.27 7.39
CA LEU A 132 -23.64 38.45 7.34
C LEU A 132 -24.01 39.33 6.13
N TYR A 133 -24.22 38.73 4.95
CA TYR A 133 -24.70 39.47 3.77
C TYR A 133 -26.03 40.19 4.04
N TYR A 134 -27.02 39.51 4.61
CA TYR A 134 -28.33 40.11 4.90
C TYR A 134 -28.29 41.24 5.95
N ASN A 135 -27.38 41.19 6.92
CA ASN A 135 -27.29 42.23 7.95
C ASN A 135 -26.50 43.47 7.50
N PHE A 136 -25.67 43.35 6.47
CA PHE A 136 -24.85 44.45 5.94
C PHE A 136 -25.42 45.11 4.67
N ASP A 137 -26.46 44.53 4.07
CA ASP A 137 -27.25 45.11 2.97
C ASP A 137 -28.54 45.80 3.48
#